data_AF-A0A158M0U3-F1
#
_entry.id   AF-A0A158M0U3-F1
#
_cell.length_a   1.000
_cell.length_b   1.000
_cell.length_c   1.000
_cell.angle_alpha   90.00
_cell.angle_beta   90.00
_cell.angle_gamma   90.00
#
_symmetry.space_group_name_H-M   'P 1'
#
loop_
_entity.id
_entity.type
_entity.pdbx_description
1 polymer ?
#
loop_
_entity_poly.entity_id
_entity_poly.type
_entity_poly.pdbx_seq_one_letter_code
_entity_poly.pdbx_strand_id
1 'polypeptide(L)'
;WAYQAGVKLSFIRPGKPVENAYIESFNGKFRDECLNEHWFLSLRQAKSLIENWRVEYNTDRPHSALGYLTPAQFVQAHQKEGLLPLGSMSVPY
;
A
#
# COMPACT_ATOMS: atom_id res chain seq x y z
N TRP A 1 18.67 -2.81 9.83
CA TRP A 1 17.50 -3.66 9.61
C TRP A 1 17.39 -4.16 8.16
N ALA A 2 17.10 -3.33 7.15
CA ALA A 2 16.83 -3.81 5.77
C ALA A 2 17.94 -4.71 5.20
N TYR A 3 19.21 -4.31 5.32
CA TYR A 3 20.36 -5.13 4.92
C TYR A 3 20.45 -6.47 5.68
N GLN A 4 20.16 -6.48 6.99
CA GLN A 4 20.14 -7.69 7.80
C GLN A 4 18.99 -8.63 7.41
N ALA A 5 17.89 -8.07 6.90
CA ALA A 5 16.74 -8.82 6.41
C ALA A 5 16.88 -9.25 4.93
N GLY A 6 18.03 -8.97 4.28
CA GLY A 6 18.22 -9.27 2.85
C GLY A 6 17.37 -8.42 1.90
N VAL A 7 16.76 -7.33 2.39
CA VAL A 7 15.91 -6.45 1.58
C VAL A 7 16.80 -5.50 0.78
N LYS A 8 16.67 -5.54 -0.56
CA LYS A 8 17.32 -4.60 -1.46
C LYS A 8 16.56 -3.26 -1.46
N LEU A 9 17.24 -2.19 -1.06
CA LEU A 9 16.69 -0.84 -1.15
C LEU A 9 16.71 -0.37 -2.62
N SER A 10 15.59 0.18 -3.07
CA SER A 10 15.45 0.83 -4.38
C SER A 10 15.04 2.27 -4.15
N PHE A 11 15.86 3.21 -4.62
CA PHE A 11 15.58 4.64 -4.52
C PHE A 11 15.07 5.17 -5.86
N ILE A 12 14.25 6.22 -5.80
CA ILE A 12 13.83 6.94 -7.00
C ILE A 12 15.05 7.54 -7.70
N ARG A 13 14.99 7.58 -9.03
CA ARG A 13 16.02 8.23 -9.82
C ARG A 13 15.89 9.76 -9.71
N PRO A 14 17.00 10.50 -9.62
CA PRO A 14 16.97 11.96 -9.69
C PRO A 14 16.21 12.43 -10.93
N GLY A 15 15.26 13.36 -10.75
CA GLY A 15 14.43 13.88 -11.84
C GLY A 15 13.30 12.95 -12.32
N LYS A 16 12.99 11.86 -11.60
CA LYS A 16 11.87 10.94 -11.93
C LYS A 16 10.83 10.88 -10.80
N PRO A 17 10.10 11.98 -10.52
CA PRO A 17 9.10 12.01 -9.44
C PRO A 17 7.95 11.00 -9.65
N VAL A 18 7.65 10.65 -10.91
CA VAL A 18 6.62 9.67 -11.26
C VAL A 18 6.86 8.28 -10.66
N GLU A 19 8.09 7.93 -10.32
CA GLU A 19 8.41 6.66 -9.65
C GLU A 19 7.85 6.58 -8.22
N ASN A 20 7.53 7.74 -7.64
CA ASN A 20 6.92 7.86 -6.32
C ASN A 20 5.39 8.03 -6.36
N ALA A 21 4.79 8.16 -7.56
CA ALA A 21 3.39 8.57 -7.71
C ALA A 21 2.40 7.63 -7.00
N TYR A 22 2.66 6.32 -7.01
CA TYR A 22 1.79 5.35 -6.36
C TYR A 22 1.76 5.51 -4.84
N ILE A 23 2.92 5.65 -4.21
CA ILE A 23 2.99 5.82 -2.75
C ILE A 23 2.51 7.21 -2.32
N GLU A 24 2.72 8.23 -3.14
CA GLU A 24 2.15 9.57 -2.93
C GLU A 24 0.61 9.54 -2.96
N SER A 25 0.03 8.86 -3.96
CA SER A 25 -1.42 8.70 -4.06
C SER A 25 -2.00 7.93 -2.86
N PHE A 26 -1.34 6.84 -2.44
CA PHE A 26 -1.74 6.09 -1.25
C PHE A 26 -1.69 6.96 0.02
N ASN A 27 -0.57 7.65 0.24
CA ASN A 27 -0.38 8.50 1.42
C ASN A 27 -1.36 9.68 1.46
N GLY A 28 -1.71 10.23 0.30
CA GLY A 28 -2.76 11.25 0.19
C GLY A 28 -4.11 10.72 0.69
N LYS A 29 -4.57 9.58 0.15
CA LYS A 29 -5.82 8.95 0.58
C LYS A 29 -5.82 8.59 2.06
N PHE A 30 -4.73 8.01 2.55
CA PHE A 30 -4.61 7.66 3.97
C PHE A 30 -4.73 8.90 4.87
N ARG A 31 -4.10 10.01 4.47
CA ARG A 31 -4.21 11.27 5.21
C ARG A 31 -5.64 11.78 5.21
N ASP A 32 -6.24 11.90 4.03
CA ASP A 32 -7.53 12.56 3.87
C ASP A 32 -8.67 11.74 4.44
N GLU A 33 -8.63 10.41 4.27
CA GLU A 33 -9.75 9.53 4.62
C GLU A 33 -9.61 8.86 5.99
N CYS A 34 -8.41 8.81 6.57
CA CYS A 34 -8.18 8.22 7.89
C CYS A 34 -7.68 9.24 8.91
N LEU A 35 -6.55 9.89 8.64
CA LEU A 35 -5.89 10.70 9.67
C LEU A 35 -6.62 12.02 9.94
N ASN A 36 -7.17 12.66 8.91
CA ASN A 36 -7.88 13.93 9.04
C ASN A 36 -9.30 13.76 9.59
N GLU A 37 -9.92 12.59 9.39
CA GLU A 37 -11.28 12.29 9.84
C GLU A 37 -11.39 11.96 11.34
N HIS A 38 -10.26 11.73 12.02
CA HIS A 38 -10.25 11.24 13.39
C HIS A 38 -9.41 12.10 14.33
N TRP A 39 -10.00 12.41 15.50
CA TRP A 39 -9.24 12.93 16.63
C TRP A 39 -8.72 11.78 17.50
N PHE A 40 -7.41 11.65 17.61
CA PHE A 40 -6.79 10.56 18.38
C PHE A 40 -6.64 10.95 19.86
N LEU A 41 -7.36 10.26 20.74
CA LEU A 41 -7.28 10.47 22.19
C LEU A 41 -6.24 9.57 22.86
N SER A 42 -5.79 8.51 22.17
CA SER A 42 -4.73 7.62 22.65
C SER A 42 -4.05 6.88 21.51
N LEU A 43 -2.82 6.40 21.75
CA LEU A 43 -2.11 5.55 20.80
C LEU A 43 -2.85 4.24 20.50
N ARG A 44 -3.53 3.68 21.51
CA ARG A 44 -4.34 2.46 21.33
C ARG A 44 -5.49 2.71 20.34
N GLN A 45 -6.22 3.81 20.52
CA GLN A 45 -7.30 4.20 19.60
C GLN A 45 -6.77 4.45 18.20
N ALA A 46 -5.65 5.18 18.07
CA ALA A 46 -5.02 5.44 16.77
C ALA A 46 -4.67 4.14 16.04
N LYS A 47 -4.04 3.17 16.73
CA LYS A 47 -3.71 1.87 16.15
C LYS A 47 -4.96 1.13 15.66
N SER A 48 -6.04 1.11 16.44
CA SER A 48 -7.28 0.45 16.06
C SER A 48 -7.93 1.10 14.83
N LEU A 49 -8.00 2.44 14.77
CA LEU A 49 -8.60 3.15 13.64
C LEU A 49 -7.79 2.98 12.36
N ILE A 50 -6.46 3.11 12.45
CA ILE A 50 -5.56 2.91 11.31
C ILE A 50 -5.63 1.47 10.79
N GLU A 51 -5.70 0.49 11.69
CA GLU A 51 -5.81 -0.92 11.30
C GLU A 51 -7.14 -1.22 10.61
N ASN A 52 -8.26 -0.70 11.14
CA ASN A 52 -9.56 -0.83 10.49
C ASN A 52 -9.55 -0.22 9.08
N TRP A 53 -9.00 1.00 8.93
CA TRP A 53 -8.88 1.65 7.63
C TRP A 53 -7.99 0.85 6.66
N ARG A 54 -6.87 0.28 7.16
CA ARG A 54 -5.98 -0.57 6.36
C ARG A 54 -6.71 -1.82 5.85
N VAL A 55 -7.52 -2.46 6.69
CA VAL A 55 -8.32 -3.62 6.29
C VAL A 55 -9.31 -3.22 5.21
N GLU A 56 -10.13 -2.20 5.46
CA GLU A 56 -11.14 -1.71 4.51
C GLU A 56 -10.52 -1.34 3.15
N TYR A 57 -9.41 -0.60 3.15
CA TYR A 57 -8.69 -0.22 1.93
C TYR A 57 -8.26 -1.46 1.11
N ASN A 58 -7.79 -2.51 1.78
CA ASN A 58 -7.27 -3.70 1.11
C ASN A 58 -8.35 -4.71 0.72
N THR A 59 -9.50 -4.76 1.40
CA THR A 59 -10.50 -5.82 1.21
C THR A 59 -11.80 -5.34 0.58
N ASP A 60 -12.15 -4.06 0.73
CA ASP A 60 -13.51 -3.59 0.44
C ASP A 60 -13.55 -2.56 -0.68
N ARG A 61 -12.41 -1.92 -1.00
CA ARG A 61 -12.33 -0.82 -1.97
C ARG A 61 -11.78 -1.27 -3.33
N PRO A 62 -12.60 -1.28 -4.39
CA PRO A 62 -12.13 -1.50 -5.76
C PRO A 62 -11.25 -0.35 -6.25
N HIS A 63 -10.17 -0.67 -6.96
CA HIS A 63 -9.32 0.33 -7.60
C HIS A 63 -9.38 0.19 -9.12
N SER A 64 -9.66 1.28 -9.83
CA SER A 64 -9.69 1.30 -11.30
C SER A 64 -8.37 0.86 -11.93
N ALA A 65 -7.24 1.22 -11.30
CA ALA A 65 -5.90 0.77 -11.71
C ALA A 65 -5.69 -0.75 -11.61
N LEU A 66 -6.51 -1.44 -10.80
CA LEU A 66 -6.49 -2.89 -10.62
C LEU A 66 -7.65 -3.58 -11.35
N GLY A 67 -8.25 -2.94 -12.36
CA GLY A 67 -9.40 -3.49 -13.08
C GLY A 67 -10.66 -3.60 -12.22
N TYR A 68 -10.83 -2.68 -11.27
CA TYR A 68 -11.91 -2.69 -10.27
C TYR A 68 -11.87 -3.90 -9.33
N LEU A 69 -10.68 -4.47 -9.11
CA LEU A 69 -10.42 -5.38 -8.00
C LEU A 69 -9.97 -4.60 -6.77
N THR A 70 -10.24 -5.18 -5.60
CA THR A 70 -9.58 -4.76 -4.35
C THR A 70 -8.13 -5.23 -4.35
N PRO A 71 -7.23 -4.61 -3.56
CA PRO A 71 -5.85 -5.06 -3.45
C PRO A 71 -5.72 -6.53 -3.06
N ALA A 72 -6.56 -7.00 -2.13
CA ALA A 72 -6.58 -8.40 -1.71
C ALA A 72 -7.01 -9.34 -2.85
N GLN A 73 -8.02 -8.97 -3.64
CA GLN A 73 -8.46 -9.76 -4.79
C GLN A 73 -7.40 -9.79 -5.89
N PHE A 74 -6.77 -8.65 -6.18
CA PHE A 74 -5.70 -8.54 -7.17
C PHE A 74 -4.52 -9.47 -6.80
N VAL A 75 -4.07 -9.44 -5.54
CA VAL A 75 -3.02 -10.33 -5.05
C VAL A 75 -3.43 -11.80 -5.19
N GLN A 76 -4.66 -12.17 -4.80
CA GLN A 76 -5.14 -13.55 -4.92
C GLN A 76 -5.20 -14.04 -6.38
N ALA A 77 -5.58 -13.16 -7.31
CA ALA A 77 -5.61 -13.48 -8.74
C ALA A 77 -4.19 -13.74 -9.28
N HIS A 78 -3.22 -12.88 -8.96
CA HIS A 78 -1.86 -12.96 -9.49
C HIS A 78 -0.91 -13.90 -8.72
N GLN A 79 -1.26 -14.29 -7.49
CA GLN A 79 -0.57 -15.36 -6.78
C GLN A 79 -0.77 -16.72 -7.47
N LYS A 80 -1.97 -16.96 -8.04
CA LYS A 80 -2.27 -18.19 -8.80
C LYS A 80 -1.51 -18.28 -10.11
N GLU A 81 -1.09 -17.15 -10.67
CA GLU A 81 -0.34 -17.07 -11.92
C GLU A 81 1.18 -17.08 -11.72
N GLY A 82 1.67 -17.19 -10.47
CA GLY A 82 3.11 -17.18 -10.16
C GLY A 82 3.80 -15.83 -10.39
N LEU A 83 3.04 -14.76 -10.62
CA LEU A 83 3.54 -13.43 -11.00
C LEU A 83 3.97 -12.56 -9.82
N LEU A 84 3.58 -12.92 -8.59
CA LEU A 84 3.98 -12.21 -7.37
C LEU A 84 4.64 -13.18 -6.38
N PRO A 85 5.98 -13.26 -6.32
CA PRO A 85 6.65 -13.86 -5.18
C PRO A 85 6.23 -13.11 -3.91
N LEU A 86 6.01 -13.84 -2.82
CA LEU A 86 5.64 -13.33 -1.48
C LEU A 86 6.68 -12.38 -0.83
N GLY A 87 7.57 -11.75 -1.61
CA GLY A 87 8.62 -10.85 -1.14
C GLY A 87 9.14 -9.83 -2.17
N SER A 88 8.51 -9.62 -3.32
CA SER A 88 8.99 -8.63 -4.30
C SER A 88 7.86 -7.79 -4.91
N MET A 89 7.52 -6.67 -4.25
CA MET A 89 6.96 -5.51 -4.96
C MET A 89 8.07 -4.82 -5.76
N SER A 90 8.57 -5.49 -6.80
CA SER A 90 9.23 -4.82 -7.91
C SER A 90 8.30 -4.97 -9.10
N VAL A 91 7.50 -3.93 -9.33
CA VAL A 91 6.72 -3.80 -10.56
C VAL A 91 7.74 -3.73 -11.71
N PRO A 92 7.69 -4.65 -12.70
CA PRO A 92 8.52 -4.53 -13.87
C PRO A 92 7.99 -3.38 -14.74
N TYR A 93 8.91 -2.55 -15.25
CA TYR A 93 8.69 -1.80 -16.49
C TYR A 93 9.13 -2.68 -17.65
#